data_AF-A0A1E3MDP6-F1
#
_entry.id   AF-A0A1E3MDP6-F1
#
_cell.length_a   1.000
_cell.length_b   1.000
_cell.length_c   1.000
_cell.angle_alpha   90.00
_cell.angle_beta   90.00
_cell.angle_gamma   90.00
#
_symmetry.space_group_name_H-M   'P 1'
#
loop_
_entity.id
_entity.type
_entity.pdbx_description
1 polymer ?
#
loop_
_entity_poly.entity_id
_entity_poly.type
_entity_poly.pdbx_seq_one_letter_code
_entity_poly.pdbx_strand_id
1 'polypeptide(L)'
;MNNFWTIFFTITGWIIGLVSIFYAYFSGKKSDEKFSNVLNKLAAQPIELLSILSSPNENKVVELYDFQNRVNEPYVLSKFDIDNDGEDEIFIQSGAGPYSCKLEIYNYIQDPDEPTLQLMDTIVVSTTAGYIFNDIDNDGILEIITNDNSIKANKPYVQGFRDRVIFKFIDKKIQEISRLELYTEEEMESMLESFEKENFS
;
A
#
# COMPACT_ATOMS: atom_id res chain seq x y z
N MET A 1 -39.25 -27.45 -36.16
CA MET A 1 -37.98 -27.40 -35.39
C MET A 1 -37.87 -26.01 -34.81
N ASN A 2 -37.92 -25.83 -33.47
CA ASN A 2 -37.38 -24.62 -32.77
C ASN A 2 -37.61 -24.59 -31.25
N ASN A 3 -38.50 -25.40 -30.66
CA ASN A 3 -38.67 -25.37 -29.20
C ASN A 3 -37.53 -26.01 -28.41
N PHE A 4 -36.91 -27.08 -28.93
CA PHE A 4 -35.85 -27.80 -28.22
C PHE A 4 -34.59 -26.94 -28.02
N TRP A 5 -34.13 -26.26 -29.07
CA TRP A 5 -32.96 -25.39 -29.01
C TRP A 5 -33.18 -24.19 -28.09
N THR A 6 -34.37 -23.58 -28.15
CA THR A 6 -34.72 -22.43 -27.30
C THR A 6 -34.76 -22.82 -25.81
N ILE A 7 -35.35 -23.98 -25.49
CA ILE A 7 -35.38 -24.50 -24.11
C ILE A 7 -33.96 -24.88 -23.65
N PHE A 8 -33.16 -25.52 -24.51
CA PHE A 8 -31.78 -25.89 -24.20
C PHE A 8 -30.90 -24.68 -23.87
N PHE A 9 -30.93 -23.64 -24.70
CA PHE A 9 -30.16 -22.40 -24.46
C PHE A 9 -30.64 -21.64 -23.21
N THR A 10 -31.93 -21.69 -22.91
CA THR A 10 -32.47 -21.05 -21.71
C THR A 10 -31.95 -21.76 -20.46
N ILE A 11 -32.00 -23.10 -20.42
CA ILE A 11 -31.52 -23.89 -19.28
C ILE A 11 -30.02 -23.74 -19.07
N THR A 12 -29.21 -23.76 -20.14
CA THR A 12 -27.76 -23.57 -20.02
C THR A 12 -27.40 -22.16 -19.55
N GLY A 13 -28.13 -21.13 -19.98
CA GLY A 13 -27.97 -19.76 -19.49
C GLY A 13 -28.22 -19.64 -17.97
N TRP A 14 -29.28 -20.28 -17.46
CA TRP A 14 -29.55 -20.32 -16.02
C TRP A 14 -28.47 -21.08 -15.23
N ILE A 15 -27.95 -22.18 -15.77
CA ILE A 15 -26.87 -22.95 -15.15
C ILE A 15 -25.58 -22.11 -15.07
N ILE A 16 -25.20 -21.45 -16.17
CA ILE A 16 -24.02 -20.58 -16.20
C ILE A 16 -24.19 -19.42 -15.19
N GLY A 17 -25.34 -18.76 -15.19
CA GLY A 17 -25.63 -17.68 -14.25
C GLY A 17 -25.52 -18.11 -12.79
N LEU A 18 -26.09 -19.27 -12.43
CA LEU A 18 -25.99 -19.81 -11.08
C LEU A 18 -24.55 -20.19 -10.70
N VAL A 19 -23.80 -20.80 -11.62
CA VAL A 19 -22.38 -21.15 -11.40
C VAL A 19 -21.52 -19.90 -11.23
N SER A 20 -21.75 -18.85 -12.02
CA SER A 20 -21.04 -17.57 -11.90
C SER A 20 -21.34 -16.87 -10.58
N ILE A 21 -22.60 -16.87 -10.13
CA ILE A 21 -23.00 -16.32 -8.82
C ILE A 21 -22.33 -17.11 -7.69
N PHE A 22 -22.35 -18.44 -7.79
CA PHE A 22 -21.73 -19.31 -6.79
C PHE A 22 -20.21 -19.13 -6.73
N TYR A 23 -19.56 -19.03 -7.89
CA TYR A 23 -18.12 -18.77 -7.98
C TYR A 23 -17.76 -17.39 -7.43
N ALA A 24 -18.52 -16.34 -7.77
CA ALA A 24 -18.33 -14.99 -7.25
C ALA A 24 -18.48 -14.97 -5.73
N TYR A 25 -19.51 -15.62 -5.17
CA TYR A 25 -19.73 -15.74 -3.73
C TYR A 25 -18.60 -16.47 -3.01
N PHE A 26 -18.15 -17.62 -3.53
CA PHE A 26 -17.04 -18.37 -2.94
C PHE A 26 -15.70 -17.64 -3.06
N SER A 27 -15.45 -16.97 -4.18
CA SER A 27 -14.24 -16.16 -4.37
C SER A 27 -14.23 -14.95 -3.43
N GLY A 28 -15.38 -14.28 -3.26
CA GLY A 28 -15.58 -13.17 -2.33
C GLY A 28 -15.36 -13.60 -0.90
N LYS A 29 -15.99 -14.70 -0.46
CA LYS A 29 -15.82 -15.23 0.91
C LYS A 29 -14.37 -15.62 1.20
N LYS A 30 -13.66 -16.21 0.24
CA LYS A 30 -12.23 -16.55 0.38
C LYS A 30 -11.34 -15.30 0.45
N SER A 31 -11.72 -14.23 -0.24
CA SER A 31 -11.08 -12.92 -0.14
C SER A 31 -11.35 -12.27 1.22
N ASP A 32 -12.59 -12.32 1.70
CA ASP A 32 -13.01 -11.76 3.00
C ASP A 32 -12.34 -12.49 4.17
N GLU A 33 -12.20 -13.82 4.11
CA GLU A 33 -11.48 -14.60 5.13
C GLU A 33 -9.99 -14.23 5.16
N LYS A 34 -9.36 -14.03 4.00
CA LYS A 34 -7.97 -13.56 3.93
C LYS A 34 -7.85 -12.12 4.46
N PHE A 35 -8.77 -11.24 4.09
CA PHE A 35 -8.79 -9.85 4.52
C PHE A 35 -9.03 -9.74 6.03
N SER A 36 -9.96 -10.52 6.58
CA SER A 36 -10.24 -10.61 8.01
C SER A 36 -9.05 -11.15 8.79
N ASN A 37 -8.32 -12.15 8.27
CA ASN A 37 -7.08 -12.61 8.88
C ASN A 37 -5.97 -11.54 8.87
N VAL A 38 -5.88 -10.73 7.82
CA VAL A 38 -4.98 -9.57 7.77
C VAL A 38 -5.42 -8.51 8.79
N LEU A 39 -6.72 -8.19 8.88
CA LEU A 39 -7.26 -7.26 9.87
C LEU A 39 -7.05 -7.73 11.32
N ASN A 40 -7.22 -9.01 11.61
CA ASN A 40 -6.98 -9.57 12.93
C ASN A 40 -5.48 -9.53 13.31
N LYS A 41 -4.59 -9.68 12.32
CA LYS A 41 -3.15 -9.45 12.52
C LYS A 41 -2.83 -7.97 12.73
N LEU A 42 -3.50 -7.06 12.02
CA LEU A 42 -3.41 -5.61 12.25
C LEU A 42 -3.91 -5.25 13.67
N ALA A 43 -4.93 -5.93 14.20
CA ALA A 43 -5.40 -5.71 15.56
C ALA A 43 -4.42 -6.20 16.66
N ALA A 44 -3.50 -7.12 16.34
CA ALA A 44 -2.45 -7.57 17.25
C ALA A 44 -1.23 -6.61 17.31
N GLN A 45 -1.25 -5.53 16.52
CA GLN A 45 -0.18 -4.54 16.39
C GLN A 45 0.45 -4.09 17.72
N PRO A 46 -0.29 -3.73 18.78
CA PRO A 46 0.33 -3.14 19.98
C PRO A 46 1.29 -4.08 20.74
N ILE A 47 1.02 -5.39 20.75
CA ILE A 47 1.79 -6.38 21.52
C ILE A 47 3.05 -6.82 20.76
N GLU A 48 2.95 -7.01 19.44
CA GLU A 48 4.13 -7.30 18.62
C GLU A 48 5.08 -6.09 18.56
N LEU A 49 4.54 -4.86 18.53
CA LEU A 49 5.30 -3.61 18.55
C LEU A 49 6.19 -3.50 19.79
N LEU A 50 5.68 -3.88 20.97
CA LEU A 50 6.47 -3.91 22.22
C LEU A 50 7.61 -4.93 22.16
N SER A 51 7.40 -6.09 21.52
CA SER A 51 8.47 -7.10 21.35
C SER A 51 9.53 -6.68 20.32
N ILE A 52 9.15 -5.91 19.31
CA ILE A 52 10.03 -5.40 18.27
C ILE A 52 10.79 -4.16 18.75
N LEU A 53 10.18 -3.33 19.61
CA LEU A 53 10.87 -2.26 20.33
C LEU A 53 12.11 -2.76 21.08
N SER A 54 12.03 -3.98 21.64
CA SER A 54 13.14 -4.69 22.29
C SER A 54 14.07 -5.47 21.36
N SER A 55 13.79 -5.55 20.05
CA SER A 55 14.58 -6.30 19.08
C SER A 55 15.56 -5.38 18.33
N PRO A 56 16.84 -5.77 18.18
CA PRO A 56 17.83 -5.01 17.42
C PRO A 56 17.69 -5.18 15.90
N ASN A 57 16.84 -6.10 15.43
CA ASN A 57 16.70 -6.36 14.00
C ASN A 57 15.66 -5.42 13.37
N GLU A 58 16.17 -4.37 12.73
CA GLU A 58 15.38 -3.50 11.86
C GLU A 58 15.05 -4.25 10.56
N ASN A 59 13.77 -4.39 10.25
CA ASN A 59 13.34 -4.97 8.98
C ASN A 59 13.02 -3.79 8.05
N LYS A 60 14.03 -3.27 7.34
CA LYS A 60 13.87 -2.10 6.45
C LYS A 60 13.38 -2.52 5.06
N VAL A 61 12.59 -1.68 4.41
CA VAL A 61 12.31 -1.77 2.97
C VAL A 61 13.48 -1.12 2.24
N VAL A 62 14.16 -1.88 1.39
CA VAL A 62 15.37 -1.44 0.67
C VAL A 62 15.01 -0.99 -0.73
N GLU A 63 14.08 -1.69 -1.39
CA GLU A 63 13.61 -1.34 -2.73
C GLU A 63 12.09 -1.09 -2.75
N LEU A 64 11.66 -0.19 -3.65
CA LEU A 64 10.23 0.02 -3.88
C LEU A 64 9.59 -1.26 -4.41
N TYR A 65 8.37 -1.52 -3.95
CA TYR A 65 7.58 -2.72 -4.22
C TYR A 65 8.05 -4.02 -3.54
N ASP A 66 9.14 -4.01 -2.78
CA ASP A 66 9.50 -5.14 -1.91
C ASP A 66 8.38 -5.48 -0.92
N PHE A 67 7.63 -4.47 -0.50
CA PHE A 67 6.47 -4.62 0.38
C PHE A 67 5.42 -5.57 -0.22
N GLN A 68 5.23 -5.59 -1.55
CA GLN A 68 4.30 -6.52 -2.21
C GLN A 68 4.73 -7.99 -2.08
N ASN A 69 6.04 -8.24 -2.08
CA ASN A 69 6.61 -9.58 -2.05
C ASN A 69 6.56 -10.18 -0.64
N ARG A 70 6.32 -9.35 0.39
CA ARG A 70 6.22 -9.73 1.80
C ARG A 70 4.80 -10.15 2.19
N VAL A 71 4.22 -11.10 1.45
CA VAL A 71 2.82 -11.57 1.60
C VAL A 71 2.49 -12.08 3.02
N ASN A 72 3.50 -12.47 3.80
CA ASN A 72 3.34 -12.98 5.16
C ASN A 72 3.58 -11.93 6.26
N GLU A 73 4.10 -10.75 5.93
CA GLU A 73 4.39 -9.66 6.87
C GLU A 73 3.35 -8.55 6.69
N PRO A 74 2.36 -8.42 7.59
CA PRO A 74 1.29 -7.43 7.44
C PRO A 74 1.79 -5.98 7.57
N TYR A 75 2.99 -5.79 8.12
CA TYR A 75 3.64 -4.51 8.29
C TYR A 75 5.17 -4.68 8.30
N VAL A 76 5.86 -3.57 8.08
CA VAL A 76 7.31 -3.40 8.18
C VAL A 76 7.58 -2.36 9.25
N LEU A 77 8.53 -2.64 10.14
CA LEU A 77 8.94 -1.72 11.20
C LEU A 77 10.39 -1.29 10.99
N SER A 78 10.63 0.01 11.13
CA SER A 78 11.97 0.59 11.09
C SER A 78 12.11 1.64 12.19
N LYS A 79 13.36 1.94 12.57
CA LYS A 79 13.69 2.98 13.54
C LYS A 79 14.67 3.96 12.90
N PHE A 80 14.40 5.24 13.09
CA PHE A 80 15.26 6.32 12.62
C PHE A 80 15.02 7.55 13.48
N ASP A 81 16.08 8.20 13.93
CA ASP A 81 16.05 9.60 14.37
C ASP A 81 15.74 10.50 13.16
N ILE A 82 14.47 10.88 12.99
CA ILE A 82 14.01 11.62 11.80
C ILE A 82 13.96 13.12 12.04
N ASP A 83 13.83 13.55 13.30
CA ASP A 83 13.82 14.96 13.68
C ASP A 83 15.15 15.45 14.28
N ASN A 84 16.17 14.59 14.32
CA ASN A 84 17.55 14.85 14.76
C ASN A 84 17.61 15.31 16.24
N ASP A 85 16.74 14.76 17.09
CA ASP A 85 16.73 15.04 18.53
C ASP A 85 17.64 14.09 19.34
N GLY A 86 18.18 13.06 18.68
CA GLY A 86 19.07 12.05 19.25
C GLY A 86 18.38 10.78 19.72
N GLU A 87 17.05 10.69 19.61
CA GLU A 87 16.26 9.50 19.89
C GLU A 87 15.62 8.96 18.58
N ASP A 88 15.44 7.64 18.48
CA ASP A 88 14.83 7.06 17.28
C ASP A 88 13.30 7.11 17.32
N GLU A 89 12.67 7.61 16.26
CA GLU A 89 11.26 7.40 15.97
C GLU A 89 10.98 6.01 15.41
N ILE A 90 9.75 5.54 15.60
CA ILE A 90 9.27 4.26 15.08
C ILE A 90 8.44 4.50 13.82
N PHE A 91 8.82 3.83 12.76
CA PHE A 91 8.17 3.85 11.46
C PHE A 91 7.44 2.54 11.23
N ILE A 92 6.13 2.62 11.01
CA ILE A 92 5.30 1.45 10.69
C ILE A 92 4.75 1.64 9.28
N GLN A 93 5.19 0.78 8.36
CA GLN A 93 4.60 0.68 7.03
C GLN A 93 3.61 -0.48 7.00
N SER A 94 2.40 -0.26 6.51
CA SER A 94 1.35 -1.28 6.47
C SER A 94 0.46 -1.12 5.23
N GLY A 95 -0.29 -2.18 4.90
CA GLY A 95 -1.31 -2.09 3.86
C GLY A 95 -2.48 -1.19 4.29
N ALA A 96 -2.98 -0.37 3.37
CA ALA A 96 -4.07 0.59 3.60
C ALA A 96 -5.24 0.36 2.63
N GLY A 97 -5.64 -0.90 2.48
CA GLY A 97 -6.57 -1.35 1.43
C GLY A 97 -5.86 -2.24 0.40
N PRO A 98 -6.56 -2.64 -0.67
CA PRO A 98 -6.05 -3.66 -1.60
C PRO A 98 -4.81 -3.22 -2.39
N TYR A 99 -4.65 -1.92 -2.63
CA TYR A 99 -3.61 -1.36 -3.50
C TYR A 99 -2.93 -0.15 -2.90
N SER A 100 -2.95 0.01 -1.58
CA SER A 100 -2.44 1.21 -0.91
C SER A 100 -1.52 0.84 0.23
N CYS A 101 -0.60 1.74 0.55
CA CYS A 101 0.36 1.59 1.64
C CYS A 101 0.32 2.83 2.52
N LYS A 102 0.30 2.61 3.83
CA LYS A 102 0.32 3.65 4.86
C LYS A 102 1.66 3.62 5.58
N LEU A 103 2.19 4.80 5.87
CA LEU A 103 3.27 5.01 6.82
C LEU A 103 2.72 5.74 8.04
N GLU A 104 3.08 5.27 9.22
CA GLU A 104 2.82 5.93 10.51
C GLU A 104 4.16 6.13 11.23
N ILE A 105 4.37 7.34 11.75
CA ILE A 105 5.56 7.72 12.52
C ILE A 105 5.14 7.94 13.96
N TYR A 106 5.79 7.24 14.89
CA TYR A 106 5.50 7.33 16.32
C TYR A 106 6.74 7.76 17.09
N ASN A 107 6.54 8.63 18.07
CA ASN A 107 7.50 8.84 19.14
C ASN A 107 7.23 7.81 20.26
N TYR A 108 8.29 7.26 20.84
CA TYR A 108 8.21 6.38 22.01
C TYR A 108 8.61 7.11 23.29
N ILE A 109 7.62 7.36 24.14
CA ILE A 109 7.82 8.02 25.43
C ILE A 109 8.15 6.95 26.47
N GLN A 110 9.41 6.94 26.91
CA GLN A 110 9.90 6.08 27.99
C GLN A 110 9.55 6.67 29.36
N ASP A 111 8.27 6.57 29.73
CA ASP A 111 7.85 6.75 31.12
C ASP A 111 8.00 5.42 31.88
N PRO A 112 8.66 5.40 33.06
CA PRO A 112 8.86 4.18 33.84
C PRO A 112 7.57 3.49 34.29
N ASP A 113 6.50 4.26 34.48
CA ASP A 113 5.22 3.79 35.00
C ASP A 113 4.21 3.54 33.86
N GLU A 114 4.28 4.30 32.76
CA GLU A 114 3.37 4.17 31.62
C GLU A 114 4.06 4.47 30.27
N PRO A 115 4.82 3.52 29.70
CA PRO A 115 5.44 3.72 28.39
C PRO A 115 4.36 3.86 27.31
N THR A 116 4.47 4.88 26.46
CA THR A 116 3.45 5.20 25.46
C THR A 116 4.03 5.45 24.08
N LEU A 117 3.22 5.17 23.06
CA LEU A 117 3.50 5.50 21.68
C LEU A 117 2.58 6.62 21.25
N GLN A 118 3.18 7.73 20.83
CA GLN A 118 2.46 8.88 20.35
C GLN A 118 2.61 8.98 18.84
N LEU A 119 1.49 8.87 18.11
CA LEU A 119 1.47 9.11 16.67
C LEU A 119 1.86 10.57 16.41
N MET A 120 2.94 10.79 15.66
CA MET A 120 3.39 12.11 15.25
C MET A 120 2.71 12.53 13.95
N ASP A 121 2.77 11.67 12.94
CA ASP A 121 2.12 11.89 11.66
C ASP A 121 1.92 10.60 10.86
N THR A 122 1.11 10.68 9.81
CA THR A 122 0.82 9.56 8.92
C THR A 122 0.62 10.03 7.50
N ILE A 123 1.00 9.16 6.55
CA ILE A 123 0.74 9.37 5.14
C ILE A 123 0.28 8.07 4.48
N VAL A 124 -0.58 8.19 3.47
CA VAL A 124 -1.09 7.06 2.69
C VAL A 124 -0.88 7.36 1.21
N VAL A 125 -0.29 6.40 0.50
CA VAL A 125 -0.21 6.43 -0.97
C VAL A 125 -1.11 5.35 -1.56
N SER A 126 -1.61 5.62 -2.76
CA SER A 126 -2.53 4.76 -3.49
C SER A 126 -1.80 3.69 -4.31
N THR A 127 -0.66 3.22 -3.79
CA THR A 127 0.11 2.10 -4.34
C THR A 127 0.64 1.22 -3.20
N THR A 128 1.08 0.02 -3.53
CA THR A 128 1.77 -0.90 -2.62
C THR A 128 3.30 -0.80 -2.73
N ALA A 129 3.82 0.35 -3.19
CA ALA A 129 5.27 0.57 -3.34
C ALA A 129 6.04 0.51 -2.01
N GLY A 130 5.38 0.79 -0.88
CA GLY A 130 6.07 0.99 0.39
C GLY A 130 6.85 2.30 0.40
N TYR A 131 7.69 2.46 1.41
CA TYR A 131 8.48 3.66 1.66
C TYR A 131 9.93 3.25 1.91
N ILE A 132 10.85 3.90 1.20
CA ILE A 132 12.29 3.79 1.45
C ILE A 132 12.76 5.09 2.13
N PHE A 133 13.79 4.97 2.96
CA PHE A 133 14.36 6.10 3.70
C PHE A 133 15.80 6.26 3.30
N ASN A 134 16.16 7.45 2.81
CA ASN A 134 17.52 7.74 2.39
C ASN A 134 17.78 9.25 2.46
N ASP A 135 18.96 9.63 2.92
CA ASP A 135 19.45 11.01 2.85
C ASP A 135 19.98 11.26 1.43
N ILE A 136 19.16 11.85 0.56
CA ILE A 136 19.49 12.03 -0.86
C ILE A 136 20.33 13.28 -1.12
N ASP A 137 20.24 14.30 -0.27
CA ASP A 137 20.95 15.57 -0.42
C ASP A 137 22.14 15.72 0.55
N ASN A 138 22.38 14.72 1.41
CA ASN A 138 23.44 14.67 2.43
C ASN A 138 23.34 15.79 3.46
N ASP A 139 22.13 16.22 3.82
CA ASP A 139 21.91 17.21 4.87
C ASP A 139 21.74 16.61 6.28
N GLY A 140 21.80 15.29 6.39
CA GLY A 140 21.65 14.55 7.63
C GLY A 140 20.20 14.35 8.06
N ILE A 141 19.22 14.69 7.21
CA ILE A 141 17.80 14.41 7.43
C ILE A 141 17.37 13.39 6.37
N LEU A 142 16.69 12.33 6.77
CA LEU A 142 16.24 11.31 5.81
C LEU A 142 15.03 11.81 5.02
N GLU A 143 15.07 11.61 3.70
CA GLU A 143 13.89 11.68 2.86
C GLU A 143 13.12 10.36 2.85
N ILE A 144 11.80 10.49 2.77
CA ILE A 144 10.86 9.38 2.63
C ILE A 144 10.46 9.29 1.16
N ILE A 145 10.88 8.24 0.47
CA ILE A 145 10.66 8.10 -0.98
C ILE A 145 9.67 6.97 -1.24
N THR A 146 8.72 7.21 -2.13
CA THR A 146 7.72 6.23 -2.56
C THR A 146 7.29 6.48 -4.00
N ASN A 147 6.45 5.59 -4.54
CA ASN A 147 5.72 5.83 -5.77
C ASN A 147 4.22 5.94 -5.45
N ASP A 148 3.56 6.98 -5.92
CA ASP A 148 2.10 7.14 -5.81
C ASP A 148 1.44 7.13 -7.19
N ASN A 149 0.11 7.07 -7.24
CA ASN A 149 -0.63 7.32 -8.47
C ASN A 149 -0.35 8.72 -8.99
N SER A 150 -0.24 8.83 -10.32
CA SER A 150 0.04 10.12 -10.92
C SER A 150 -1.15 11.09 -10.80
N ILE A 151 -0.89 12.26 -10.22
CA ILE A 151 -1.90 13.33 -10.11
C ILE A 151 -2.20 13.91 -11.49
N LYS A 152 -1.16 14.13 -12.31
CA LYS A 152 -1.30 14.73 -13.64
C LYS A 152 -2.04 13.81 -14.61
N ALA A 153 -1.72 12.51 -14.61
CA ALA A 153 -2.44 11.56 -15.46
C ALA A 153 -3.93 11.52 -15.11
N ASN A 154 -4.25 11.63 -13.80
CA ASN A 154 -5.61 11.59 -13.28
C ASN A 154 -6.39 10.37 -13.79
N LYS A 155 -5.76 9.21 -13.71
CA LYS A 155 -6.26 7.92 -14.21
C LYS A 155 -6.42 6.91 -13.08
N PRO A 156 -7.29 5.89 -13.24
CA PRO A 156 -7.45 4.86 -12.21
C PRO A 156 -6.17 4.06 -12.01
N TYR A 157 -5.98 3.52 -10.80
CA TYR A 157 -4.81 2.73 -10.39
C TYR A 157 -4.38 1.68 -11.42
N VAL A 158 -5.36 0.99 -12.04
CA VAL A 158 -5.17 -0.09 -13.01
C VAL A 158 -4.44 0.34 -14.28
N GLN A 159 -4.44 1.63 -14.60
CA GLN A 159 -3.69 2.17 -15.74
C GLN A 159 -2.21 2.40 -15.40
N GLY A 160 -1.76 2.15 -14.17
CA GLY A 160 -0.32 2.02 -13.94
C GLY A 160 0.52 3.30 -13.99
N PHE A 161 -0.04 4.49 -14.26
CA PHE A 161 0.72 5.74 -14.20
C PHE A 161 1.13 6.08 -12.77
N ARG A 162 2.43 6.31 -12.57
CA ARG A 162 3.02 6.57 -11.25
C ARG A 162 3.86 7.83 -11.27
N ASP A 163 3.86 8.52 -10.14
CA ASP A 163 4.85 9.54 -9.82
C ASP A 163 5.76 9.01 -8.71
N ARG A 164 7.05 9.34 -8.77
CA ARG A 164 7.91 9.26 -7.60
C ARG A 164 7.63 10.46 -6.72
N VAL A 165 7.35 10.20 -5.45
CA VAL A 165 7.06 11.23 -4.47
C VAL A 165 8.11 11.16 -3.37
N ILE A 166 8.62 12.33 -2.99
CA ILE A 166 9.63 12.48 -1.96
C ILE A 166 9.04 13.38 -0.88
N PHE A 167 9.05 12.88 0.35
CA PHE A 167 8.64 13.64 1.53
C PHE A 167 9.83 13.87 2.45
N LYS A 168 9.71 14.91 3.28
CA LYS A 168 10.61 15.20 4.40
C LYS A 168 9.80 15.40 5.67
N PHE A 169 10.35 15.01 6.81
CA PHE A 169 9.72 15.26 8.10
C PHE A 169 10.20 16.60 8.65
N ILE A 170 9.33 17.61 8.65
CA ILE A 170 9.66 18.98 9.02
C ILE A 170 8.59 19.48 10.00
N ASP A 171 9.02 20.04 11.12
CA ASP A 171 8.13 20.55 12.17
C ASP A 171 7.10 19.51 12.65
N LYS A 172 7.56 18.26 12.84
CA LYS A 172 6.73 17.11 13.24
C LYS A 172 5.65 16.73 12.23
N LYS A 173 5.84 17.09 10.95
CA LYS A 173 4.91 16.80 9.85
C LYS A 173 5.62 16.27 8.62
N ILE A 174 4.99 15.30 7.97
CA ILE A 174 5.39 14.78 6.67
C ILE A 174 4.96 15.79 5.61
N GLN A 175 5.92 16.33 4.88
CA GLN A 175 5.69 17.32 3.82
C GLN A 175 6.22 16.81 2.49
N GLU A 176 5.41 16.90 1.43
CA GLU A 176 5.85 16.59 0.07
C GLU A 176 6.80 17.68 -0.42
N ILE A 177 8.04 17.30 -0.74
CA ILE A 177 9.07 18.22 -1.22
C ILE A 177 9.30 18.09 -2.73
N SER A 178 8.95 16.94 -3.32
CA SER A 178 9.12 16.70 -4.75
C SER A 178 8.19 15.62 -5.26
N ARG A 179 7.78 15.78 -6.53
CA ARG A 179 7.00 14.82 -7.29
C ARG A 179 7.51 14.78 -8.73
N LEU A 180 7.84 13.58 -9.20
CA LEU A 180 8.40 13.35 -10.52
C LEU A 180 7.55 12.32 -11.28
N GLU A 181 7.06 12.70 -12.45
CA GLU A 181 6.38 11.78 -13.38
C GLU A 181 7.35 10.68 -13.84
N LEU A 182 6.97 9.41 -13.68
CA LEU A 182 7.77 8.26 -14.12
C LEU A 182 7.38 7.76 -15.51
N TYR A 183 6.71 8.60 -16.29
CA TYR A 183 6.22 8.32 -17.63
C TYR A 183 6.35 9.56 -18.49
N THR A 184 6.36 9.36 -19.80
CA THR A 184 6.30 10.41 -20.81
C THR A 184 4.88 10.57 -21.35
N GLU A 185 4.60 11.72 -21.96
CA GLU A 185 3.30 11.96 -22.62
C GLU A 185 3.05 10.94 -23.74
N GLU A 186 4.08 10.57 -24.50
CA GLU A 186 3.98 9.56 -25.56
C GLU A 186 3.63 8.16 -25.02
N GLU A 187 4.24 7.74 -23.91
CA GLU A 187 3.90 6.47 -23.24
C GLU A 187 2.47 6.48 -22.72
N MET A 188 2.02 7.63 -22.19
CA MET A 188 0.64 7.78 -21.72
C MET A 188 -0.35 7.63 -22.87
N GLU A 189 -0.16 8.32 -23.98
CA GLU A 189 -1.02 8.23 -25.16
C GLU A 189 -1.05 6.80 -25.72
N SER A 190 0.12 6.19 -25.91
CA SER A 190 0.24 4.83 -26.44
C SER A 190 -0.50 3.81 -25.56
N MET A 191 -0.38 3.93 -24.24
CA MET A 191 -1.00 2.98 -23.32
C MET A 191 -2.53 3.17 -23.23
N LEU A 192 -3.01 4.41 -23.32
CA LEU A 192 -4.44 4.70 -23.37
C LEU A 192 -5.07 4.15 -24.65
N GLU A 193 -4.42 4.32 -25.81
CA GLU A 193 -4.90 3.73 -27.07
C GLU A 193 -4.97 2.20 -27.01
N SER A 194 -3.96 1.53 -26.44
CA SER A 194 -3.99 0.07 -26.30
C SER A 194 -5.10 -0.38 -25.36
N PHE A 195 -5.30 0.34 -24.25
CA PHE A 195 -6.35 0.02 -23.28
C PHE A 195 -7.75 0.17 -23.89
N GLU A 196 -7.97 1.20 -24.71
CA GLU A 196 -9.25 1.40 -25.41
C GLU A 196 -9.50 0.30 -26.45
N LYS A 197 -8.49 -0.06 -27.25
CA LYS A 197 -8.60 -1.13 -28.24
C LYS A 197 -8.92 -2.47 -27.59
N GLU A 198 -8.29 -2.82 -26.47
CA GLU A 198 -8.49 -4.12 -25.82
C GLU A 198 -9.83 -4.26 -25.10
N ASN A 199 -10.41 -3.16 -24.58
CA ASN A 199 -11.59 -3.23 -23.73
C ASN A 199 -12.90 -2.76 -24.39
N PHE A 200 -12.82 -2.07 -25.52
CA PHE A 200 -13.99 -1.49 -26.19
C PHE A 200 -14.09 -1.79 -27.70
N SER A 201 -13.28 -2.73 -28.22
CA SER A 201 -13.48 -3.31 -29.56
C SER A 201 -14.30 -4.59 -29.52
#